data_AF-A0A6I4VPA7-F1
#
_entry.id   AF-A0A6I4VPA7-F1
#
_cell.length_a   1.000
_cell.length_b   1.000
_cell.length_c   1.000
_cell.angle_alpha   90.00
_cell.angle_beta   90.00
_cell.angle_gamma   90.00
#
_symmetry.space_group_name_H-M   'P 1'
#
loop_
_entity.id
_entity.type
_entity.pdbx_description
1 polymer ?
#
loop_
_entity_poly.entity_id
_entity_poly.type
_entity_poly.pdbx_seq_one_letter_code
_entity_poly.pdbx_strand_id
1 'polypeptide(L)'
;MSTFIPLVILILLSSGWFTFLPHQLDIAKQNIIIYLAIISCASLLPPISITSFMDIHLDYLCLFILFLFLLKRIPLDRLATLISLMIMLGSFLFLFHEVSRTALWWRSFTFQWFTIFLSIGEAIISTSLIIEQFCLVFGGLLITQCGLYYLYHDRLSPMVIPGLGASDTFWITVSILIIVKKLQLWVPTIQKNWRLAYWTKKR
;
A
#
# COMPACT_ATOMS: atom_id res chain seq x y z
N MET A 1 -2.68 -9.03 16.71
CA MET A 1 -3.62 -7.94 17.03
C MET A 1 -4.75 -8.05 16.03
N SER A 2 -5.92 -8.48 16.48
CA SER A 2 -7.11 -8.66 15.64
C SER A 2 -7.49 -7.32 15.01
N THR A 3 -7.57 -7.28 13.69
CA THR A 3 -7.94 -6.08 12.93
C THR A 3 -9.41 -5.76 13.20
N PHE A 4 -9.70 -4.88 14.18
CA PHE A 4 -11.04 -4.33 14.38
C PHE A 4 -11.43 -3.32 13.28
N ILE A 5 -10.48 -2.95 12.41
CA ILE A 5 -10.64 -1.95 11.35
C ILE A 5 -11.78 -2.31 10.38
N PRO A 6 -11.89 -3.55 9.83
CA PRO A 6 -12.98 -3.92 8.94
C PRO A 6 -14.35 -3.83 9.64
N LEU A 7 -14.40 -4.12 10.94
CA LEU A 7 -15.61 -4.06 11.76
C LEU A 7 -16.03 -2.60 12.04
N VAL A 8 -15.06 -1.71 12.31
CA VAL A 8 -15.31 -0.27 12.44
C VAL A 8 -15.81 0.31 11.12
N ILE A 9 -15.20 -0.04 9.99
CA ILE A 9 -15.66 0.40 8.66
C ILE A 9 -17.07 -0.13 8.37
N LEU A 10 -17.37 -1.37 8.75
CA LEU A 10 -18.70 -1.96 8.62
C LEU A 10 -19.74 -1.17 9.44
N ILE A 11 -19.45 -0.81 10.68
CA ILE A 11 -20.32 0.01 11.53
C ILE A 11 -20.53 1.41 10.93
N LEU A 12 -19.47 2.05 10.44
CA LEU A 12 -19.55 3.38 9.82
C LEU A 12 -20.33 3.36 8.50
N LEU A 13 -20.22 2.29 7.72
CA LEU A 13 -20.95 2.13 6.47
C LEU A 13 -22.43 1.78 6.71
N SER A 14 -22.73 0.97 7.72
CA SER A 14 -24.10 0.63 8.11
C SER A 14 -24.84 1.83 8.71
N SER A 15 -24.16 2.61 9.56
CA SER A 15 -24.68 3.86 10.16
C SER A 15 -24.77 5.04 9.20
N GLY A 16 -24.30 4.90 7.96
CA GLY A 16 -24.48 5.91 6.91
C GLY A 16 -23.42 7.01 6.88
N TRP A 17 -22.34 6.88 7.65
CA TRP A 17 -21.21 7.82 7.59
C TRP A 17 -20.40 7.68 6.30
N PHE A 18 -20.35 6.46 5.72
CA PHE A 18 -19.67 6.18 4.44
C PHE A 18 -20.64 5.90 3.28
N THR A 19 -21.60 6.80 3.05
CA THR A 19 -22.58 6.68 1.95
C THR A 19 -21.97 6.73 0.56
N PHE A 20 -20.82 7.41 0.40
CA PHE A 20 -20.15 7.56 -0.90
C PHE A 20 -19.23 6.39 -1.28
N LEU A 21 -18.85 5.53 -0.32
CA LEU A 21 -17.92 4.42 -0.57
C LEU A 21 -18.45 3.41 -1.63
N PRO A 22 -19.73 2.98 -1.59
CA PRO A 22 -20.29 2.10 -2.60
C PRO A 22 -20.29 2.71 -4.01
N HIS A 23 -20.57 4.01 -4.10
CA HIS A 23 -20.55 4.74 -5.37
C HIS A 23 -19.14 4.85 -5.93
N GLN A 24 -18.13 5.09 -5.09
CA GLN A 24 -16.74 5.17 -5.53
C GLN A 24 -16.18 3.82 -5.98
N LEU A 25 -16.64 2.72 -5.37
CA LEU A 25 -16.21 1.36 -5.70
C LEU A 25 -16.94 0.77 -6.91
N ASP A 26 -18.07 1.35 -7.31
CA ASP A 26 -19.02 0.75 -8.26
C ASP A 26 -19.42 -0.67 -7.83
N ILE A 27 -19.82 -0.77 -6.55
CA ILE A 27 -20.27 -2.01 -5.92
C ILE A 27 -21.51 -1.69 -5.10
N ALA A 28 -22.53 -2.55 -5.17
CA ALA A 28 -23.71 -2.43 -4.32
C ALA A 28 -23.33 -2.39 -2.84
N LYS A 29 -23.92 -1.47 -2.06
CA LYS A 29 -23.67 -1.31 -0.62
C LYS A 29 -23.75 -2.65 0.13
N GLN A 30 -24.73 -3.48 -0.22
CA GLN A 30 -24.94 -4.80 0.39
C GLN A 30 -23.74 -5.73 0.20
N ASN A 31 -23.14 -5.75 -0.99
CA ASN A 31 -21.96 -6.58 -1.27
C ASN A 31 -20.75 -6.13 -0.46
N ILE A 32 -20.57 -4.82 -0.27
CA ILE A 32 -19.49 -4.28 0.58
C ILE A 32 -19.71 -4.68 2.04
N ILE A 33 -20.94 -4.60 2.55
CA ILE A 33 -21.28 -5.02 3.92
C ILE A 33 -20.98 -6.51 4.11
N ILE A 34 -21.45 -7.37 3.19
CA ILE A 34 -21.20 -8.81 3.24
C ILE A 34 -19.69 -9.09 3.24
N TYR A 35 -18.96 -8.40 2.35
CA TYR A 35 -17.52 -8.59 2.23
C TYR A 35 -16.76 -8.18 3.51
N LEU A 36 -17.09 -7.02 4.09
CA LEU A 36 -16.51 -6.56 5.36
C LEU A 36 -16.90 -7.47 6.53
N ALA A 37 -18.10 -8.05 6.51
CA ALA A 37 -18.54 -9.03 7.51
C ALA A 37 -17.72 -10.32 7.40
N ILE A 38 -17.49 -10.83 6.19
CA ILE A 38 -16.65 -12.01 5.94
C ILE A 38 -15.22 -11.76 6.44
N ILE A 39 -14.60 -10.62 6.12
CA ILE A 39 -13.26 -10.27 6.63
C ILE A 39 -13.26 -10.20 8.16
N SER A 40 -14.27 -9.56 8.75
CA SER A 40 -14.36 -9.44 10.21
C SER A 40 -14.47 -10.80 10.88
N CYS A 41 -15.30 -11.71 10.35
CA CYS A 41 -15.38 -13.09 10.85
C CYS A 41 -14.07 -13.86 10.64
N ALA A 42 -13.44 -13.70 9.48
CA ALA A 42 -12.14 -14.33 9.18
C ALA A 42 -11.03 -13.87 10.15
N SER A 43 -11.06 -12.61 10.58
CA SER A 43 -10.10 -12.05 11.55
C SER A 43 -10.23 -12.62 12.97
N LEU A 44 -11.37 -13.24 13.29
CA LEU A 44 -11.60 -13.93 14.56
C LEU A 44 -11.12 -15.38 14.55
N LEU A 45 -10.87 -15.95 13.36
CA LEU A 45 -10.38 -17.30 13.23
C LEU A 45 -8.86 -17.35 13.49
N PRO A 46 -8.35 -18.42 14.12
CA PRO A 46 -6.92 -18.63 14.24
C PRO A 46 -6.27 -18.78 12.86
N PRO A 47 -4.99 -18.42 12.70
CA PRO A 47 -4.28 -18.62 11.44
C PRO A 47 -4.24 -20.10 11.06
N ILE A 48 -4.29 -20.37 9.75
CA ILE A 48 -4.12 -21.72 9.21
C ILE A 48 -2.62 -21.93 8.95
N SER A 49 -2.00 -22.84 9.72
CA SER A 49 -0.61 -23.25 9.51
C SER A 49 -0.55 -24.29 8.39
N ILE A 50 0.06 -23.93 7.24
CA ILE A 50 0.27 -24.87 6.12
C ILE A 50 1.60 -25.63 6.30
N THR A 51 2.59 -24.96 6.89
CA THR A 51 3.89 -25.54 7.29
C THR A 51 4.32 -24.93 8.61
N SER A 52 5.34 -25.46 9.29
CA SER A 52 5.86 -24.91 10.55
C SER A 52 6.40 -23.47 10.45
N PHE A 53 6.45 -22.89 9.25
CA PHE A 53 7.00 -21.56 8.98
C PHE A 53 6.03 -20.61 8.28
N MET A 54 4.84 -21.09 7.88
CA MET A 54 3.88 -20.29 7.12
C MET A 54 2.49 -20.39 7.74
N ASP A 55 2.17 -19.36 8.51
CA ASP A 55 0.85 -19.11 9.06
C ASP A 55 0.11 -18.16 8.12
N ILE A 56 -0.96 -18.63 7.51
CA ILE A 56 -1.82 -17.78 6.70
C ILE A 56 -2.96 -17.29 7.58
N HIS A 57 -3.01 -15.98 7.80
CA HIS A 57 -4.20 -15.36 8.35
C HIS A 57 -5.23 -15.13 7.23
N LEU A 58 -6.45 -15.63 7.45
CA LEU A 58 -7.54 -15.60 6.49
C LEU A 58 -8.00 -14.17 6.15
N ASP A 59 -7.89 -13.24 7.09
CA ASP A 59 -8.19 -11.82 6.89
C ASP A 59 -7.26 -11.17 5.84
N TYR A 60 -5.96 -11.42 5.91
CA TYR A 60 -5.01 -10.96 4.89
C TYR A 60 -5.25 -11.62 3.54
N LEU A 61 -5.62 -12.90 3.51
CA LEU A 61 -6.00 -13.58 2.27
C LEU A 61 -7.22 -12.92 1.62
N CYS A 62 -8.26 -12.62 2.40
CA CYS A 62 -9.41 -11.88 1.90
C CYS A 62 -8.98 -10.52 1.36
N LEU A 63 -8.25 -9.71 2.12
CA LEU A 63 -7.75 -8.41 1.67
C LEU A 63 -6.91 -8.51 0.38
N PHE A 64 -6.12 -9.57 0.23
CA PHE A 64 -5.37 -9.85 -0.99
C PHE A 64 -6.29 -10.14 -2.20
N ILE A 65 -7.38 -10.90 -2.00
CA ILE A 65 -8.39 -11.13 -3.04
C ILE A 65 -9.08 -9.81 -3.41
N LEU A 66 -9.44 -8.96 -2.43
CA LEU A 66 -10.00 -7.62 -2.70
C LEU A 66 -9.02 -6.79 -3.53
N PHE A 67 -7.75 -6.81 -3.15
CA PHE A 67 -6.70 -6.10 -3.86
C PHE A 67 -6.62 -6.52 -5.34
N LEU A 68 -6.57 -7.82 -5.63
CA LEU A 68 -6.54 -8.32 -7.02
C LEU A 68 -7.79 -7.90 -7.81
N PHE A 69 -8.96 -7.98 -7.16
CA PHE A 69 -10.23 -7.58 -7.77
C PHE A 69 -10.24 -6.09 -8.12
N LEU A 70 -9.82 -5.24 -7.19
CA LEU A 70 -9.77 -3.78 -7.37
C LEU A 70 -8.69 -3.38 -8.38
N LEU A 71 -7.52 -4.03 -8.35
CA LEU A 71 -6.42 -3.77 -9.28
C LEU A 71 -6.85 -4.00 -10.74
N LYS A 72 -7.66 -5.04 -11.00
CA LYS A 72 -8.21 -5.33 -12.34
C LYS A 72 -9.15 -4.23 -12.86
N ARG A 73 -9.77 -3.44 -11.98
CA ARG A 73 -10.68 -2.35 -12.36
C ARG A 73 -9.95 -1.06 -12.77
N ILE A 74 -8.65 -0.96 -12.49
CA ILE A 74 -7.87 0.25 -12.78
C ILE A 74 -7.46 0.25 -14.26
N PRO A 75 -7.68 1.35 -14.99
CA PRO A 75 -7.34 1.41 -16.40
C PRO A 75 -5.82 1.35 -16.61
N LEU A 76 -5.39 0.73 -17.72
CA LEU A 76 -3.98 0.39 -17.96
C LEU A 76 -3.02 1.60 -17.96
N ASP A 77 -3.52 2.76 -18.41
CA ASP A 77 -2.79 4.04 -18.40
C ASP A 77 -2.39 4.48 -16.99
N ARG A 78 -3.28 4.25 -16.01
CA ARG A 78 -3.02 4.57 -14.61
C ARG A 78 -2.31 3.46 -13.86
N LEU A 79 -2.53 2.21 -14.26
CA LEU A 79 -1.97 1.03 -13.60
C LEU A 79 -0.44 1.09 -13.55
N ALA A 80 0.22 1.48 -14.64
CA ALA A 80 1.69 1.60 -14.67
C ALA A 80 2.21 2.63 -13.66
N THR A 81 1.54 3.77 -13.55
CA THR A 81 1.87 4.82 -12.57
C THR A 81 1.65 4.33 -11.15
N LEU A 82 0.51 3.65 -10.91
CA LEU A 82 0.17 3.10 -9.61
C LEU A 82 1.18 2.04 -9.15
N ILE A 83 1.57 1.11 -10.02
CA ILE A 83 2.60 0.09 -9.72
C ILE A 83 3.92 0.77 -9.36
N SER A 84 4.32 1.80 -10.10
CA SER A 84 5.52 2.57 -9.77
C SER A 84 5.44 3.21 -8.38
N LEU A 85 4.28 3.73 -7.99
CA LEU A 85 4.06 4.30 -6.67
C LEU A 85 4.04 3.23 -5.57
N MET A 86 3.46 2.06 -5.83
CA MET A 86 3.51 0.91 -4.91
C MET A 86 4.95 0.50 -4.64
N ILE A 87 5.76 0.36 -5.70
CA ILE A 87 7.18 0.03 -5.59
C ILE A 87 7.91 1.09 -4.77
N MET A 88 7.69 2.38 -5.07
CA MET A 88 8.32 3.46 -4.31
C MET A 88 7.95 3.44 -2.83
N LEU A 89 6.66 3.32 -2.50
CA LEU A 89 6.18 3.23 -1.12
C LEU A 89 6.81 2.04 -0.40
N GLY A 90 6.77 0.86 -1.03
CA GLY A 90 7.35 -0.35 -0.46
C GLY A 90 8.86 -0.26 -0.26
N SER A 91 9.57 0.35 -1.20
CA SER A 91 11.03 0.59 -1.12
C SER A 91 11.37 1.52 0.04
N PHE A 92 10.61 2.61 0.23
CA PHE A 92 10.83 3.53 1.34
C PHE A 92 10.56 2.89 2.71
N LEU A 93 9.48 2.13 2.83
CA LEU A 93 9.15 1.41 4.06
C LEU A 93 10.24 0.36 4.38
N PHE A 94 10.70 -0.35 3.36
CA PHE A 94 11.80 -1.30 3.49
C PHE A 94 13.11 -0.61 3.93
N LEU A 95 13.51 0.48 3.27
CA LEU A 95 14.73 1.23 3.66
C LEU A 95 14.62 1.82 5.05
N PHE A 96 13.44 2.31 5.44
CA PHE A 96 13.23 2.81 6.80
C PHE A 96 13.37 1.68 7.82
N HIS A 97 12.86 0.47 7.52
CA HIS A 97 13.07 -0.71 8.35
C HIS A 97 14.56 -1.04 8.50
N GLU A 98 15.31 -1.06 7.39
CA GLU A 98 16.77 -1.28 7.38
C GLU A 98 17.53 -0.28 8.24
N VAL A 99 17.32 1.01 8.00
CA VAL A 99 18.03 2.10 8.70
C VAL A 99 17.71 2.11 10.18
N SER A 100 16.45 1.86 10.55
CA SER A 100 16.03 1.86 11.95
C SER A 100 16.48 0.60 12.70
N ARG A 101 17.03 -0.41 11.99
CA ARG A 101 17.43 -1.72 12.54
C ARG A 101 16.35 -2.30 13.47
N THR A 102 15.08 -1.99 13.19
CA THR A 102 13.99 -2.50 13.99
C THR A 102 14.01 -4.00 13.84
N ALA A 103 13.99 -4.74 14.96
CA ALA A 103 13.83 -6.18 14.91
C ALA A 103 12.66 -6.51 13.98
N LEU A 104 12.81 -7.55 13.16
CA LEU A 104 11.93 -8.12 12.09
C LEU A 104 10.40 -8.14 12.34
N TRP A 105 9.99 -7.69 13.50
CA TRP A 105 8.66 -7.71 14.04
C TRP A 105 8.14 -6.30 13.88
N TRP A 106 7.08 -6.16 13.10
CA TRP A 106 6.19 -5.00 12.95
C TRP A 106 5.64 -4.40 14.26
N ARG A 107 6.23 -4.76 15.41
CA ARG A 107 5.92 -4.37 16.79
C ARG A 107 6.59 -3.07 17.21
N SER A 108 7.57 -2.56 16.47
CA SER A 108 8.15 -1.24 16.77
C SER A 108 7.10 -0.15 16.56
N PHE A 109 6.75 0.56 17.63
CA PHE A 109 5.79 1.66 17.60
C PHE A 109 6.20 2.74 16.58
N THR A 110 7.49 3.07 16.53
CA THR A 110 8.04 4.04 15.58
C THR A 110 7.82 3.61 14.13
N PHE A 111 8.06 2.32 13.84
CA PHE A 111 7.85 1.77 12.50
C PHE A 111 6.37 1.75 12.10
N GLN A 112 5.48 1.39 13.04
CA GLN A 112 4.03 1.41 12.81
C GLN A 112 3.52 2.81 12.46
N TRP A 113 3.87 3.81 13.26
CA TRP A 113 3.43 5.19 13.00
C TRP A 113 4.01 5.74 11.72
N PHE A 114 5.31 5.53 11.47
CA PHE A 114 5.93 5.94 10.22
C PHE A 114 5.23 5.31 9.02
N THR A 115 4.94 4.01 9.09
CA THR A 115 4.21 3.31 8.02
C THR A 115 2.83 3.90 7.80
N ILE A 116 2.07 4.16 8.87
CA ILE A 116 0.73 4.75 8.81
C ILE A 116 0.80 6.15 8.17
N PHE A 117 1.65 7.04 8.70
CA PHE A 117 1.73 8.41 8.22
C PHE A 117 2.26 8.50 6.78
N LEU A 118 3.27 7.72 6.43
CA LEU A 118 3.82 7.69 5.07
C LEU A 118 2.79 7.14 4.08
N SER A 119 2.12 6.03 4.42
CA SER A 119 1.12 5.41 3.54
C SER A 119 -0.08 6.32 3.32
N ILE A 120 -0.60 6.95 4.39
CA ILE A 120 -1.71 7.90 4.29
C ILE A 120 -1.29 9.14 3.49
N GLY A 121 -0.12 9.71 3.80
CA GLY A 121 0.39 10.89 3.12
C GLY A 121 0.56 10.65 1.61
N GLU A 122 1.24 9.56 1.24
CA GLU A 122 1.47 9.21 -0.17
C GLU A 122 0.16 8.89 -0.89
N ALA A 123 -0.79 8.19 -0.23
CA ALA A 123 -2.10 7.91 -0.81
C ALA A 123 -2.90 9.19 -1.12
N ILE A 124 -2.95 10.13 -0.18
CA ILE A 124 -3.68 11.40 -0.35
C ILE A 124 -3.02 12.27 -1.42
N ILE A 125 -1.68 12.34 -1.45
CA ILE A 125 -0.95 13.20 -2.40
C ILE A 125 -1.01 12.65 -3.82
N SER A 126 -0.88 11.33 -3.98
CA SER A 126 -0.66 10.72 -5.29
C SER A 126 -1.94 10.27 -5.99
N THR A 127 -3.03 10.02 -5.25
CA THR A 127 -4.26 9.45 -5.82
C THR A 127 -5.52 10.07 -5.22
N SER A 128 -6.48 10.42 -6.07
CA SER A 128 -7.77 11.00 -5.64
C SER A 128 -8.87 9.95 -5.45
N LEU A 129 -8.71 8.76 -6.04
CA LEU A 129 -9.69 7.69 -5.97
C LEU A 129 -9.36 6.72 -4.83
N ILE A 130 -10.35 6.38 -4.01
CA ILE A 130 -10.16 5.48 -2.86
C ILE A 130 -9.69 4.08 -3.28
N ILE A 131 -10.09 3.63 -4.48
CA ILE A 131 -9.62 2.38 -5.08
C ILE A 131 -8.11 2.41 -5.29
N GLU A 132 -7.62 3.48 -5.92
CA GLU A 132 -6.20 3.68 -6.19
C GLU A 132 -5.42 3.84 -4.88
N GLN A 133 -5.97 4.56 -3.89
CA GLN A 133 -5.39 4.72 -2.55
C GLN A 133 -5.24 3.36 -1.84
N PHE A 134 -6.29 2.54 -1.83
CA PHE A 134 -6.25 1.20 -1.23
C PHE A 134 -5.21 0.32 -1.93
N CYS A 135 -5.25 0.27 -3.27
CA CYS A 135 -4.29 -0.51 -4.04
C CYS A 135 -2.86 -0.03 -3.81
N LEU A 136 -2.62 1.27 -3.73
CA LEU A 136 -1.31 1.85 -3.46
C LEU A 136 -0.76 1.41 -2.10
N VAL A 137 -1.54 1.60 -1.04
CA VAL A 137 -1.11 1.26 0.33
C VAL A 137 -0.92 -0.24 0.48
N PHE A 138 -1.91 -1.04 0.07
CA PHE A 138 -1.83 -2.49 0.20
C PHE A 138 -0.72 -3.08 -0.66
N GLY A 139 -0.56 -2.60 -1.90
CA GLY A 139 0.53 -3.01 -2.80
C GLY A 139 1.91 -2.63 -2.28
N GLY A 140 2.08 -1.43 -1.72
CA GLY A 140 3.35 -1.01 -1.11
C GLY A 140 3.71 -1.83 0.13
N LEU A 141 2.73 -2.16 0.97
CA LEU A 141 2.92 -3.06 2.12
C LEU A 141 3.31 -4.47 1.68
N LEU A 142 2.67 -5.01 0.63
CA LEU A 142 3.04 -6.31 0.06
C LEU A 142 4.50 -6.32 -0.42
N ILE A 143 4.93 -5.29 -1.14
CA ILE A 143 6.31 -5.17 -1.62
C ILE A 143 7.29 -5.11 -0.44
N THR A 144 6.96 -4.35 0.60
CA THR A 144 7.76 -4.29 1.83
C THR A 144 7.89 -5.68 2.48
N GLN A 145 6.78 -6.39 2.63
CA GLN A 145 6.76 -7.74 3.21
C GLN A 145 7.54 -8.75 2.37
N CYS A 146 7.39 -8.70 1.04
CA CYS A 146 8.19 -9.53 0.14
C CYS A 146 9.68 -9.22 0.28
N GLY A 147 10.06 -7.95 0.32
CA GLY A 147 11.46 -7.53 0.52
C GLY A 147 12.04 -8.09 1.82
N LEU A 148 11.32 -7.91 2.93
CA LEU A 148 11.71 -8.45 4.23
C LEU A 148 11.80 -9.99 4.21
N TYR A 149 10.82 -10.66 3.63
CA TYR A 149 10.77 -12.12 3.59
C TYR A 149 11.89 -12.73 2.71
N TYR A 150 12.16 -12.16 1.54
CA TYR A 150 13.21 -12.67 0.64
C TYR A 150 14.62 -12.39 1.13
N LEU A 151 14.85 -11.26 1.81
CA LEU A 151 16.18 -10.84 2.24
C LEU A 151 16.59 -11.39 3.61
N TYR A 152 15.63 -11.63 4.50
CA TYR A 152 15.91 -12.03 5.89
C TYR A 152 15.54 -13.46 6.24
N HIS A 153 14.92 -14.22 5.32
CA HIS A 153 14.63 -15.62 5.58
C HIS A 153 15.72 -16.52 4.98
N ASP A 154 16.61 -17.01 5.85
CA ASP A 154 17.82 -17.81 5.56
C ASP A 154 17.64 -19.05 4.65
N ARG A 155 16.40 -19.44 4.34
CA ARG A 155 16.07 -20.65 3.56
C ARG A 155 15.50 -20.37 2.17
N LEU A 156 15.19 -19.11 1.85
CA LEU A 156 14.61 -18.69 0.58
C LEU A 156 15.51 -17.74 -0.21
N SER A 157 16.77 -17.56 0.19
CA SER A 157 17.76 -16.80 -0.59
C SER A 157 18.56 -17.72 -1.52
N PRO A 158 18.12 -17.98 -2.78
CA PRO A 158 19.02 -18.46 -3.81
C PRO A 158 19.98 -17.35 -4.27
N MET A 159 19.65 -16.08 -3.97
CA MET A 159 20.53 -14.95 -4.19
C MET A 159 21.33 -14.65 -2.92
N VAL A 160 22.55 -15.19 -2.88
CA VAL A 160 23.62 -14.60 -2.06
C VAL A 160 23.92 -13.23 -2.67
N ILE A 161 23.15 -12.21 -2.30
CA ILE A 161 23.49 -10.83 -2.64
C ILE A 161 24.75 -10.51 -1.82
N PRO A 162 25.91 -10.31 -2.47
CA PRO A 162 27.16 -10.13 -1.74
C PRO A 162 27.13 -8.77 -1.06
N GLY A 163 26.93 -8.79 0.27
CA GLY A 163 27.05 -7.63 1.14
C GLY A 163 25.72 -6.91 1.41
N LEU A 164 25.48 -6.64 2.70
CA LEU A 164 24.35 -5.84 3.21
C LEU A 164 24.11 -4.55 2.41
N GLY A 165 25.16 -3.92 1.90
CA GLY A 165 25.05 -2.68 1.11
C GLY A 165 24.42 -2.81 -0.28
N ALA A 166 24.42 -3.99 -0.92
CA ALA A 166 23.90 -4.14 -2.28
C ALA A 166 22.37 -4.14 -2.35
N SER A 167 21.69 -4.66 -1.32
CA SER A 167 20.23 -4.57 -1.17
C SER A 167 19.78 -3.12 -0.96
N ASP A 168 20.43 -2.41 -0.03
CA ASP A 168 20.14 -1.00 0.24
C ASP A 168 20.35 -0.15 -1.01
N THR A 169 21.45 -0.40 -1.73
CA THR A 169 21.77 0.33 -2.97
C THR A 169 20.72 0.06 -4.06
N PHE A 170 20.21 -1.17 -4.19
CA PHE A 170 19.15 -1.50 -5.13
C PHE A 170 17.87 -0.72 -4.83
N TRP A 171 17.37 -0.78 -3.59
CA TRP A 171 16.13 -0.10 -3.20
C TRP A 171 16.26 1.43 -3.22
N ILE A 172 17.43 1.97 -2.83
CA ILE A 172 17.72 3.40 -2.96
C ILE A 172 17.71 3.81 -4.43
N THR A 173 18.34 3.04 -5.31
CA THR A 173 18.37 3.35 -6.75
C THR A 173 16.98 3.29 -7.37
N VAL A 174 16.17 2.28 -7.02
CA VAL A 174 14.77 2.16 -7.45
C VAL A 174 13.96 3.36 -6.96
N SER A 175 14.05 3.73 -5.69
CA SER A 175 13.37 4.91 -5.15
C SER A 175 13.80 6.18 -5.86
N ILE A 176 15.11 6.42 -6.04
CA ILE A 176 15.63 7.61 -6.71
C ILE A 176 15.12 7.69 -8.16
N LEU A 177 15.18 6.59 -8.92
CA LEU A 177 14.70 6.56 -10.30
C LEU A 177 13.21 6.91 -10.39
N ILE A 178 12.40 6.39 -9.46
CA ILE A 178 10.95 6.68 -9.43
C ILE A 178 10.70 8.13 -9.02
N ILE A 179 11.40 8.65 -8.01
CA ILE A 179 11.28 10.04 -7.56
C ILE A 179 11.70 11.01 -8.67
N VAL A 180 12.82 10.76 -9.34
CA VAL A 180 13.31 11.58 -10.45
C VAL A 180 12.28 11.57 -11.59
N LYS A 181 11.73 10.42 -11.94
CA LYS A 181 10.66 10.33 -12.94
C LYS A 181 9.40 11.09 -12.51
N LYS A 182 9.00 10.99 -11.23
CA LYS A 182 7.85 11.72 -10.66
C LYS A 182 8.09 13.24 -10.72
N LEU A 183 9.28 13.70 -10.34
CA LEU A 183 9.70 15.11 -10.44
C LEU A 183 9.69 15.60 -11.88
N GLN A 184 10.20 14.82 -12.83
CA GLN A 184 10.19 15.15 -14.25
C GLN A 184 8.78 15.30 -14.82
N LEU A 185 7.80 14.56 -14.30
CA LEU A 185 6.38 14.68 -14.68
C LEU A 185 5.67 15.83 -13.95
N TRP A 186 6.05 16.10 -12.70
CA TRP A 186 5.45 17.16 -11.88
C TRP A 186 5.91 18.56 -12.25
N VAL A 187 7.20 18.76 -12.51
CA VAL A 187 7.79 20.09 -12.80
C VAL A 187 7.13 20.79 -14.00
N PRO A 188 6.92 20.13 -15.16
CA PRO A 188 6.23 20.74 -16.30
C PRO A 188 4.77 21.06 -16.00
N THR A 189 4.10 20.22 -15.20
CA THR A 189 2.69 20.37 -14.84
C THR A 189 2.50 21.57 -13.91
N ILE A 190 3.37 21.74 -12.91
CA ILE A 190 3.39 22.90 -12.02
C ILE A 190 3.70 24.17 -12.82
N GLN A 191 4.71 24.14 -13.70
CA GLN A 191 5.06 25.29 -14.54
C GLN A 191 3.91 25.70 -15.46
N LYS A 192 3.17 24.75 -16.03
CA LYS A 192 2.01 25.01 -16.88
C LYS A 192 0.87 25.67 -16.08
N ASN A 193 0.56 25.15 -14.90
CA ASN A 193 -0.47 25.70 -14.02
C ASN A 193 -0.11 27.11 -13.51
N TRP A 194 1.16 27.34 -13.16
CA TRP A 194 1.66 28.66 -12.77
C TRP A 194 1.57 29.67 -13.91
N ARG A 195 1.94 29.29 -15.15
CA ARG A 195 1.75 30.15 -16.31
C ARG A 195 0.28 30.48 -16.50
N LEU A 196 -0.61 29.48 -16.52
CA LEU A 196 -2.05 29.71 -16.68
C LEU A 196 -2.61 30.67 -15.60
N ALA A 197 -2.26 30.45 -14.34
CA ALA A 197 -2.68 31.33 -13.23
C ALA A 197 -2.13 32.76 -13.33
N TYR A 198 -0.91 32.93 -13.84
CA TYR A 198 -0.32 34.25 -14.08
C TYR A 198 -1.03 35.01 -15.22
N TRP A 199 -1.40 34.31 -16.29
CA TRP A 199 -2.09 34.91 -17.44
C TRP A 199 -3.57 35.23 -17.15
N THR A 200 -4.25 34.43 -16.32
CA THR A 200 -5.65 34.72 -15.94
C THR A 200 -5.78 35.88 -14.96
N LYS A 201 -4.76 36.17 -14.15
CA LYS A 201 -4.75 37.31 -13.21
C LYS A 201 -4.47 38.67 -13.85
N LYS A 202 -4.09 38.68 -15.14
CA LYS A 202 -3.69 39.88 -15.90
C LYS A 202 -4.79 40.42 -16.84
N ARG A 203 -5.95 39.78 -16.88
CA ARG A 203 -7.18 40.27 -17.52
C ARG A 203 -8.15 40.74 -16.45
#